data_AF-A0A2V2FNQ8-F1
#
_entry.id   AF-A0A2V2FNQ8-F1
#
_cell.length_a   1.000
_cell.length_b   1.000
_cell.length_c   1.000
_cell.angle_alpha   90.00
_cell.angle_beta   90.00
_cell.angle_gamma   90.00
#
_symmetry.space_group_name_H-M   'P 1'
#
loop_
_entity.id
_entity.type
_entity.pdbx_description
1 polymer ?
#
loop_
_entity_poly.entity_id
_entity_poly.type
_entity_poly.pdbx_seq_one_letter_code
_entity_poly.pdbx_strand_id
1 'polypeptide(L)'
;MGGERVEYRELLRAELTVELFRHFDRYQKVQRCWRKEAGNWVLKDIAFIEQWHAADYAYLVKCLQNTLETGGSVTGAFDETGKLVGFASVEPRRFGSRKQYCELSSLHVSCECRGRGIGSRLLACASAAGYRLGAEKLYISAHSSEETQAFYHAKGCVEAEEYEPALHAAEPCDCQLELVLCGDQSDV
;
A
#
# COMPACT_ATOMS: atom_id res chain seq x y z
N MET A 1 -17.69 15.75 19.82
CA MET A 1 -16.56 14.80 19.82
C MET A 1 -15.69 15.17 18.64
N GLY A 2 -14.54 15.82 18.88
CA GLY A 2 -13.62 16.21 17.82
C GLY A 2 -13.00 14.95 17.24
N GLY A 3 -13.35 14.59 16.01
CA GLY A 3 -12.64 13.54 15.29
C GLY A 3 -11.22 14.03 15.03
N GLU A 4 -10.21 13.24 15.43
CA GLU A 4 -8.81 13.53 15.12
C GLU A 4 -8.67 13.81 13.62
N ARG A 5 -8.22 15.02 13.29
CA ARG A 5 -8.06 15.48 11.91
C ARG A 5 -6.74 14.94 11.38
N VAL A 6 -6.81 14.16 10.29
CA VAL A 6 -5.63 13.67 9.57
C VAL A 6 -5.49 14.47 8.29
N GLU A 7 -4.31 15.04 8.06
CA GLU A 7 -3.93 15.71 6.82
C GLU A 7 -3.31 14.71 5.84
N TYR A 8 -3.71 14.75 4.58
CA TYR A 8 -3.17 13.90 3.52
C TYR A 8 -2.52 14.79 2.47
N ARG A 9 -1.26 14.53 2.13
CA ARG A 9 -0.55 15.30 1.11
C ARG A 9 0.54 14.47 0.43
N GLU A 10 0.88 14.86 -0.79
CA GLU A 10 2.06 14.32 -1.45
C GLU A 10 3.33 14.74 -0.70
N LEU A 11 4.30 13.82 -0.64
CA LEU A 11 5.61 14.04 -0.03
C LEU A 11 6.63 14.39 -1.10
N LEU A 12 7.51 15.32 -0.77
CA LEU A 12 8.67 15.65 -1.58
C LEU A 12 9.83 14.72 -1.24
N ARG A 13 10.70 14.45 -2.23
CA ARG A 13 11.90 13.63 -2.04
C ARG A 13 12.76 14.07 -0.85
N ALA A 14 12.88 15.38 -0.62
CA ALA A 14 13.66 15.95 0.48
C ALA A 14 13.08 15.63 1.87
N GLU A 15 11.79 15.31 1.96
CA GLU A 15 11.12 14.95 3.21
C GLU A 15 11.29 13.46 3.56
N LEU A 16 11.52 12.62 2.54
CA LEU A 16 11.72 11.17 2.70
C LEU A 16 13.07 10.89 3.35
N THR A 17 13.07 10.91 4.68
CA THR A 17 14.21 10.58 5.53
C THR A 17 13.77 9.58 6.60
N VAL A 18 14.71 8.86 7.21
CA VAL A 18 14.37 7.93 8.30
C VAL A 18 13.68 8.66 9.46
N GLU A 19 14.06 9.92 9.71
CA GLU A 19 13.47 10.75 10.77
C GLU A 19 11.96 11.01 10.56
N LEU A 20 11.48 11.05 9.31
CA LEU A 20 10.06 11.16 9.01
C LEU A 20 9.25 10.01 9.65
N PHE A 21 9.85 8.83 9.75
CA PHE A 21 9.23 7.60 10.26
C PHE A 21 9.50 7.36 11.75
N ARG A 22 10.11 8.31 12.48
CA ARG A 22 10.53 8.13 13.88
C ARG A 22 9.44 7.67 14.86
N HIS A 23 8.19 8.01 14.56
CA HIS A 23 7.01 7.63 15.37
C HIS A 23 6.14 6.58 14.68
N PHE A 24 6.53 6.14 13.49
CA PHE A 24 5.78 5.15 12.74
C PHE A 24 6.07 3.76 13.31
N ASP A 25 5.02 3.01 13.61
CA ASP A 25 5.13 1.63 14.10
C ASP A 25 4.46 0.67 13.12
N ARG A 26 5.28 -0.02 12.33
CA ARG A 26 4.83 -1.11 11.45
C ARG A 26 4.85 -2.48 12.17
N TYR A 27 4.23 -2.55 13.34
CA TYR A 27 3.91 -3.80 14.01
C TYR A 27 2.67 -4.49 13.42
N GLN A 28 2.71 -5.79 13.17
CA GLN A 28 1.53 -6.61 12.92
C GLN A 28 1.72 -8.00 13.53
N LYS A 29 0.74 -8.45 14.33
CA LYS A 29 0.67 -9.84 14.78
C LYS A 29 -0.23 -10.62 13.83
N VAL A 30 0.38 -11.48 13.03
CA VAL A 30 -0.31 -12.33 12.07
C VAL A 30 -0.69 -13.64 12.75
N GLN A 31 -1.93 -14.08 12.55
CA GLN A 31 -2.41 -15.38 13.07
C GLN A 31 -2.71 -16.35 11.93
N ARG A 32 -3.29 -15.85 10.84
CA ARG A 32 -3.72 -16.64 9.70
C ARG A 32 -3.31 -15.98 8.39
N CYS A 33 -2.93 -16.80 7.42
CA CYS A 33 -2.61 -16.35 6.07
C CYS A 33 -3.30 -17.21 5.01
N TRP A 34 -3.62 -16.58 3.89
CA TRP A 34 -4.07 -17.23 2.68
C TRP A 34 -2.91 -17.90 1.95
N ARG A 35 -3.14 -19.11 1.45
CA ARG A 35 -2.20 -19.85 0.59
C ARG A 35 -2.94 -20.37 -0.63
N LYS A 36 -2.28 -20.33 -1.78
CA LYS A 36 -2.84 -20.87 -3.03
C LYS A 36 -2.46 -22.34 -3.14
N GLU A 37 -3.41 -23.24 -2.92
CA GLU A 37 -3.24 -24.69 -3.01
C GLU A 37 -4.12 -25.23 -4.14
N ALA A 38 -3.51 -25.90 -5.12
CA ALA A 38 -4.21 -26.44 -6.30
C ALA A 38 -5.13 -25.40 -7.00
N GLY A 39 -4.67 -24.15 -7.08
CA GLY A 39 -5.41 -23.04 -7.70
C GLY A 39 -6.45 -22.36 -6.81
N ASN A 40 -6.69 -22.84 -5.60
CA ASN A 40 -7.68 -22.29 -4.68
C ASN A 40 -7.01 -21.59 -3.48
N TRP A 41 -7.58 -20.47 -3.04
CA TRP A 41 -7.14 -19.80 -1.82
C TRP A 41 -7.72 -20.49 -0.59
N VAL A 42 -6.84 -20.93 0.30
CA VAL A 42 -7.19 -21.57 1.57
C VAL A 42 -6.55 -20.80 2.73
N LEU A 43 -7.33 -20.56 3.78
CA LEU A 43 -6.84 -19.90 4.99
C LEU A 43 -6.14 -20.92 5.89
N LYS A 44 -4.93 -20.60 6.34
CA LYS A 44 -4.09 -21.46 7.17
C LYS A 44 -3.67 -20.72 8.43
N ASP A 45 -3.57 -21.44 9.55
CA ASP A 45 -3.04 -20.92 10.80
C ASP A 45 -1.51 -20.84 10.73
N ILE A 46 -1.00 -19.63 10.44
CA ILE A 46 0.42 -19.33 10.29
C ILE A 46 0.70 -18.09 11.14
N ALA A 47 1.11 -18.30 12.39
CA ALA A 47 1.30 -17.24 13.35
C ALA A 47 2.74 -16.72 13.36
N PHE A 48 2.91 -15.41 13.18
CA PHE A 48 4.19 -14.72 13.29
C PHE A 48 3.98 -13.24 13.60
N ILE A 49 5.07 -12.54 13.89
CA ILE A 49 5.06 -11.11 14.13
C ILE A 49 5.90 -10.46 13.03
N GLU A 50 5.33 -9.44 12.42
CA GLU A 50 6.08 -8.50 11.59
C GLU A 50 6.34 -7.24 12.40
N GLN A 51 7.62 -6.87 12.52
CA GLN A 51 8.06 -5.63 13.14
C GLN A 51 9.13 -5.04 12.25
N TRP A 52 8.96 -3.79 11.84
CA TRP A 52 10.03 -3.06 11.18
C TRP A 52 11.05 -2.55 12.18
N HIS A 53 12.30 -2.62 11.76
CA HIS A 53 13.47 -2.13 12.46
C HIS A 53 14.15 -1.04 11.63
N ALA A 54 15.21 -0.44 12.19
CA ALA A 54 15.91 0.69 11.56
C ALA A 54 16.40 0.39 10.12
N ALA A 55 16.82 -0.85 9.85
CA ALA A 55 17.25 -1.25 8.51
C ALA A 55 16.10 -1.26 7.50
N ASP A 56 14.91 -1.67 7.90
CA ASP A 56 13.71 -1.70 7.05
C ASP A 56 13.30 -0.27 6.67
N TYR A 57 13.28 0.65 7.63
CA TYR A 57 13.02 2.08 7.34
C TYR A 57 14.09 2.69 6.44
N ALA A 58 15.36 2.36 6.63
CA ALA A 58 16.44 2.85 5.77
C ALA A 58 16.32 2.33 4.33
N TYR A 59 15.88 1.08 4.15
CA TYR A 59 15.59 0.51 2.84
C TYR A 59 14.34 1.14 2.22
N LEU A 60 13.24 1.23 2.97
CA LEU A 60 12.00 1.88 2.57
C LEU A 60 12.24 3.30 2.04
N VAL A 61 13.00 4.12 2.77
CA VAL A 61 13.31 5.49 2.36
C VAL A 61 13.99 5.51 0.99
N LYS A 62 14.94 4.60 0.72
CA LYS A 62 15.57 4.50 -0.60
C LYS A 62 14.57 4.14 -1.69
N CYS A 63 13.69 3.17 -1.42
CA CYS A 63 12.63 2.78 -2.35
C CYS A 63 11.70 3.95 -2.66
N LEU A 64 11.16 4.63 -1.64
CA LEU A 64 10.25 5.76 -1.80
C LEU A 64 10.91 6.95 -2.53
N GLN A 65 12.19 7.23 -2.25
CA GLN A 65 12.94 8.24 -2.98
C GLN A 65 13.07 7.87 -4.46
N ASN A 66 13.39 6.61 -4.77
CA ASN A 66 13.45 6.11 -6.14
C ASN A 66 12.06 6.17 -6.83
N THR A 67 10.97 5.86 -6.12
CA THR A 67 9.61 6.01 -6.65
C THR A 67 9.36 7.45 -7.11
N LEU A 68 9.72 8.45 -6.30
CA LEU A 68 9.58 9.86 -6.70
C LEU A 68 10.55 10.25 -7.85
N GLU A 69 11.79 9.80 -7.81
CA GLU A 69 12.80 10.08 -8.85
C GLU A 69 12.40 9.54 -10.23
N THR A 70 11.69 8.41 -10.25
CA THR A 70 11.24 7.77 -11.50
C THR A 70 9.89 8.30 -12.00
N GLY A 71 9.27 9.23 -11.27
CA GLY A 71 8.00 9.87 -11.64
C GLY A 71 6.75 9.26 -11.02
N GLY A 72 6.91 8.40 -10.00
CA GLY A 72 5.82 7.90 -9.17
C GLY A 72 5.33 8.93 -8.16
N SER A 73 4.51 8.47 -7.22
CA SER A 73 3.96 9.33 -6.16
C SER A 73 4.13 8.70 -4.79
N VAL A 74 4.24 9.53 -3.76
CA VAL A 74 4.21 9.13 -2.36
C VAL A 74 3.28 10.08 -1.62
N THR A 75 2.23 9.55 -0.99
CA THR A 75 1.30 10.31 -0.16
C THR A 75 1.53 9.97 1.31
N GLY A 76 1.68 10.99 2.16
CA GLY A 76 1.73 10.85 3.61
C GLY A 76 0.41 11.25 4.26
N ALA A 77 0.07 10.58 5.36
CA ALA A 77 -1.02 10.92 6.27
C ALA A 77 -0.43 11.39 7.60
N PHE A 78 -0.80 12.58 8.04
CA PHE A 78 -0.24 13.25 9.21
C PHE A 78 -1.31 13.52 10.26
N ASP A 79 -1.03 13.20 11.51
CA ASP A 79 -1.89 13.61 12.62
C ASP A 79 -1.81 15.12 12.90
N GLU A 80 -2.66 15.61 13.79
CA GLU A 80 -2.71 17.01 14.21
C GLU A 80 -1.43 17.52 14.88
N THR A 81 -0.53 16.63 15.32
CA THR A 81 0.78 16.97 15.86
C THR A 81 1.88 17.01 14.77
N GLY A 82 1.52 16.69 13.53
CA GLY A 82 2.43 16.64 12.38
C GLY A 82 3.22 15.33 12.26
N LYS A 83 2.83 14.26 12.97
CA LYS A 83 3.50 12.95 12.86
C LYS A 83 2.95 12.16 11.69
N LEU A 84 3.82 11.47 10.96
CA LEU A 84 3.40 10.53 9.93
C LEU A 84 2.73 9.32 10.59
N VAL A 85 1.46 9.11 10.30
CA VAL A 85 0.63 8.00 10.82
C VAL A 85 0.22 7.00 9.73
N GLY A 86 0.47 7.33 8.47
CA GLY A 86 0.23 6.46 7.32
C GLY A 86 0.94 6.97 6.07
N PHE A 87 1.19 6.10 5.11
CA PHE A 87 1.68 6.50 3.79
C PHE A 87 1.31 5.48 2.72
N ALA A 88 1.33 5.91 1.46
CA ALA A 88 1.20 5.04 0.30
C ALA A 88 2.09 5.51 -0.85
N SER A 89 2.57 4.58 -1.69
CA SER A 89 3.38 4.89 -2.88
C SER A 89 2.87 4.17 -4.12
N VAL A 90 2.90 4.86 -5.26
CA VAL A 90 2.50 4.32 -6.56
C VAL A 90 3.65 4.44 -7.54
N GLU A 91 4.03 3.31 -8.15
CA GLU A 91 5.10 3.26 -9.13
C GLU A 91 4.64 3.77 -10.51
N PRO A 92 5.50 4.49 -11.25
CA PRO A 92 5.13 5.10 -12.52
C PRO A 92 5.08 4.11 -13.70
N ARG A 93 5.75 2.95 -13.55
CA ARG A 93 5.84 1.95 -14.62
C ARG A 93 4.47 1.31 -14.84
N ARG A 94 3.91 1.51 -16.03
CA ARG A 94 2.72 0.76 -16.47
C ARG A 94 3.06 -0.62 -17.01
N PHE A 95 2.27 -1.62 -16.66
CA PHE A 95 2.44 -3.01 -17.09
C PHE A 95 1.10 -3.74 -17.29
N GLY A 96 1.17 -5.04 -17.62
CA GLY A 96 0.06 -5.83 -18.13
C GLY A 96 -0.03 -5.79 -19.66
N SER A 97 -0.77 -6.73 -20.25
CA SER A 97 -0.90 -6.91 -21.70
C SER A 97 -1.39 -5.65 -22.42
N ARG A 98 -2.15 -4.80 -21.73
CA ARG A 98 -2.66 -3.52 -22.24
C ARG A 98 -2.00 -2.29 -21.60
N LYS A 99 -0.98 -2.48 -20.75
CA LYS A 99 -0.42 -1.44 -19.87
C LYS A 99 -1.46 -0.85 -18.91
N GLN A 100 -2.39 -1.68 -18.44
CA GLN A 100 -3.53 -1.28 -17.63
C GLN A 100 -3.18 -1.04 -16.15
N TYR A 101 -2.05 -1.54 -15.66
CA TYR A 101 -1.69 -1.48 -14.24
C TYR A 101 -0.64 -0.42 -13.93
N CYS A 102 -0.79 0.23 -12.77
CA CYS A 102 0.31 0.78 -11.98
C CYS A 102 0.37 0.06 -10.63
N GLU A 103 1.55 -0.12 -10.07
CA GLU A 103 1.72 -0.81 -8.79
C GLU A 103 1.50 0.15 -7.61
N LEU A 104 0.68 -0.26 -6.64
CA LEU A 104 0.68 0.28 -5.28
C LEU A 104 1.78 -0.44 -4.48
N SER A 105 3.01 0.09 -4.50
CA SER A 105 4.20 -0.56 -3.94
C SER A 105 4.28 -0.46 -2.42
N SER A 106 3.54 0.46 -1.79
CA SER A 106 3.41 0.52 -0.34
C SER A 106 2.06 1.11 0.04
N LEU A 107 1.43 0.56 1.08
CA LEU A 107 0.33 1.17 1.80
C LEU A 107 0.39 0.69 3.25
N HIS A 108 0.74 1.60 4.16
CA HIS A 108 0.90 1.28 5.57
C HIS A 108 0.26 2.34 6.45
N VAL A 109 -0.27 1.88 7.58
CA VAL A 109 -0.79 2.72 8.67
C VAL A 109 -0.13 2.23 9.95
N SER A 110 0.35 3.18 10.76
CA SER A 110 0.96 2.90 12.06
C SER A 110 -0.01 2.09 12.91
N CYS A 111 0.50 1.12 13.67
CA CYS A 111 -0.31 0.06 14.29
C CYS A 111 -1.43 0.64 15.19
N GLU A 112 -1.11 1.68 15.95
CA GLU A 112 -1.99 2.40 16.87
C GLU A 112 -3.04 3.27 16.15
N CYS A 113 -2.86 3.53 14.86
CA CYS A 113 -3.75 4.35 14.05
C CYS A 113 -4.65 3.52 13.11
N ARG A 114 -4.55 2.18 13.12
CA ARG A 114 -5.40 1.30 12.30
C ARG A 114 -6.86 1.33 12.76
N GLY A 115 -7.77 0.91 11.88
CA GLY A 115 -9.22 0.90 12.14
C GLY A 115 -9.89 2.29 12.09
N ARG A 116 -9.13 3.35 11.79
CA ARG A 116 -9.62 4.75 11.77
C ARG A 116 -9.90 5.33 10.38
N GLY A 117 -9.93 4.47 9.35
CA GLY A 117 -10.20 4.87 7.96
C GLY A 117 -9.01 5.47 7.20
N ILE A 118 -7.84 5.67 7.83
CA ILE A 118 -6.64 6.26 7.21
C ILE A 118 -6.20 5.48 5.96
N GLY A 119 -6.10 4.15 6.06
CA GLY A 119 -5.71 3.30 4.93
C GLY A 119 -6.71 3.40 3.76
N SER A 120 -7.99 3.67 4.03
CA SER A 120 -9.00 3.85 2.99
C SER A 120 -8.79 5.17 2.22
N ARG A 121 -8.42 6.24 2.94
CA ARG A 121 -8.12 7.54 2.33
C ARG A 121 -6.79 7.49 1.56
N LEU A 122 -5.77 6.84 2.10
CA LEU A 122 -4.51 6.61 1.40
C LEU A 122 -4.70 5.80 0.10
N LEU A 123 -5.54 4.76 0.13
CA LEU A 123 -5.87 4.00 -1.08
C LEU A 123 -6.56 4.88 -2.13
N ALA A 124 -7.47 5.77 -1.72
CA ALA A 124 -8.08 6.73 -2.64
C ALA A 124 -7.06 7.72 -3.25
N CYS A 125 -6.13 8.23 -2.45
CA CYS A 125 -5.02 9.06 -2.95
C CYS A 125 -4.16 8.29 -3.96
N ALA A 126 -3.83 7.03 -3.67
CA ALA A 126 -3.09 6.16 -4.58
C ALA A 126 -3.88 5.88 -5.87
N SER A 127 -5.19 5.63 -5.79
CA SER A 127 -6.06 5.46 -6.95
C SER A 127 -6.04 6.68 -7.85
N ALA A 128 -6.14 7.88 -7.27
CA ALA A 128 -6.04 9.13 -8.02
C ALA A 128 -4.66 9.31 -8.68
N ALA A 129 -3.58 8.91 -8.00
CA ALA A 129 -2.23 8.95 -8.57
C ALA A 129 -2.05 7.95 -9.73
N GLY A 130 -2.51 6.70 -9.57
CA GLY A 130 -2.52 5.71 -10.65
C GLY A 130 -3.30 6.17 -11.87
N TYR A 131 -4.44 6.84 -11.65
CA TYR A 131 -5.23 7.43 -12.72
C TYR A 131 -4.48 8.56 -13.45
N ARG A 132 -3.81 9.46 -12.71
CA ARG A 132 -2.95 10.51 -13.32
C ARG A 132 -1.79 9.91 -14.11
N LEU A 133 -1.29 8.75 -13.71
CA LEU A 133 -0.28 7.97 -14.43
C LEU A 133 -0.87 7.22 -15.64
N GLY A 134 -2.18 7.31 -15.90
CA GLY A 134 -2.85 6.70 -17.04
C GLY A 134 -3.09 5.19 -16.90
N ALA A 135 -3.12 4.67 -15.67
CA ALA A 135 -3.53 3.29 -15.41
C ALA A 135 -5.06 3.16 -15.39
N GLU A 136 -5.56 1.98 -15.78
CA GLU A 136 -6.97 1.60 -15.63
C GLU A 136 -7.22 0.93 -14.27
N LYS A 137 -6.18 0.31 -13.69
CA LYS A 137 -6.24 -0.46 -12.45
C LYS A 137 -4.99 -0.19 -11.61
N LEU A 138 -5.13 -0.21 -10.28
CA LEU A 138 -3.98 -0.42 -9.39
C LEU A 138 -3.75 -1.91 -9.24
N TYR A 139 -2.49 -2.33 -9.30
CA TYR A 139 -2.02 -3.65 -8.96
C TYR A 139 -1.38 -3.64 -7.58
N ILE A 140 -1.61 -4.68 -6.78
CA ILE A 140 -1.16 -4.76 -5.39
C ILE A 140 -0.62 -6.17 -5.15
N SER A 141 0.69 -6.31 -4.93
CA SER A 141 1.23 -7.52 -4.29
C SER A 141 1.03 -7.34 -2.79
N ALA A 142 0.01 -7.99 -2.24
CA ALA A 142 -0.42 -7.77 -0.86
C ALA A 142 -0.08 -8.97 0.02
N HIS A 143 0.49 -8.69 1.19
CA HIS A 143 0.75 -9.67 2.23
C HIS A 143 -0.49 -10.53 2.49
N SER A 144 -0.33 -11.86 2.48
CA SER A 144 -1.44 -12.81 2.52
C SER A 144 -2.12 -12.98 3.89
N SER A 145 -1.81 -12.14 4.88
CA SER A 145 -2.48 -12.17 6.17
C SER A 145 -3.98 -11.89 6.02
N GLU A 146 -4.79 -12.57 6.82
CA GLU A 146 -6.26 -12.46 6.75
C GLU A 146 -6.74 -11.01 6.88
N GLU A 147 -6.20 -10.25 7.83
CA GLU A 147 -6.57 -8.86 8.08
C GLU A 147 -6.27 -7.97 6.85
N THR A 148 -5.10 -8.12 6.24
CA THR A 148 -4.68 -7.35 5.08
C THR A 148 -5.57 -7.67 3.86
N GLN A 149 -5.86 -8.94 3.63
CA GLN A 149 -6.74 -9.36 2.54
C GLN A 149 -8.19 -8.91 2.77
N ALA A 150 -8.69 -9.00 4.00
CA ALA A 150 -10.01 -8.49 4.37
C ALA A 150 -10.13 -6.97 4.12
N PHE A 151 -9.08 -6.21 4.44
CA PHE A 151 -9.03 -4.78 4.11
C PHE A 151 -9.18 -4.53 2.61
N TYR A 152 -8.36 -5.15 1.76
CA TYR A 152 -8.40 -4.92 0.32
C TYR A 152 -9.69 -5.41 -0.33
N HIS A 153 -10.21 -6.58 0.05
CA HIS A 153 -11.50 -7.07 -0.43
C HIS A 153 -12.65 -6.13 -0.04
N ALA A 154 -12.64 -5.57 1.18
CA ALA A 154 -13.63 -4.57 1.58
C ALA A 154 -13.54 -3.26 0.78
N LYS A 155 -12.44 -3.03 0.05
CA LYS A 155 -12.27 -1.92 -0.91
C LYS A 155 -12.61 -2.28 -2.35
N GLY A 156 -13.12 -3.49 -2.58
CA GLY A 156 -13.46 -3.96 -3.92
C GLY A 156 -12.26 -4.49 -4.70
N CYS A 157 -11.12 -4.73 -4.04
CA CYS A 157 -10.01 -5.40 -4.70
C CYS A 157 -10.35 -6.88 -4.92
N VAL A 158 -10.00 -7.38 -6.09
CA VAL A 158 -10.17 -8.78 -6.50
C VAL A 158 -8.82 -9.34 -6.94
N GLU A 159 -8.73 -10.66 -7.14
CA GLU A 159 -7.51 -11.26 -7.69
C GLU A 159 -7.19 -10.68 -9.06
N ALA A 160 -5.93 -10.32 -9.30
CA ALA A 160 -5.47 -9.73 -10.54
C ALA A 160 -5.64 -10.70 -11.72
N GLU A 161 -6.17 -10.21 -12.85
CA GLU A 161 -6.33 -11.01 -14.07
C GLU A 161 -4.97 -11.42 -14.67
N GLU A 162 -3.95 -10.58 -14.46
CA GLU A 162 -2.58 -10.80 -14.94
C GLU A 162 -1.61 -10.54 -13.79
N TYR A 163 -0.78 -11.52 -13.46
CA TYR A 163 0.25 -11.39 -12.43
C TYR A 163 1.50 -10.77 -13.05
N GLU A 164 2.11 -9.80 -12.38
CA GLU A 164 3.43 -9.29 -12.76
C GLU A 164 4.51 -10.29 -12.34
N PRO A 165 5.23 -10.94 -13.28
CA PRO A 165 6.07 -12.08 -12.95
C PRO A 165 7.18 -11.76 -11.95
N ALA A 166 7.77 -10.57 -12.03
CA ALA A 166 8.86 -10.16 -11.14
C ALA A 166 8.37 -9.95 -9.69
N LEU A 167 7.21 -9.31 -9.50
CA LEU A 167 6.62 -9.08 -8.18
C LEU A 167 6.18 -10.41 -7.55
N HIS A 168 5.51 -11.26 -8.34
CA HIS A 168 5.08 -12.57 -7.86
C HIS A 168 6.26 -13.49 -7.51
N ALA A 169 7.35 -13.45 -8.27
CA ALA A 169 8.55 -14.24 -7.97
C ALA A 169 9.29 -13.74 -6.71
N ALA A 170 9.28 -12.43 -6.45
CA ALA A 170 9.87 -11.84 -5.26
C ALA A 170 9.10 -12.23 -4.00
N GLU A 171 7.77 -12.18 -4.05
CA GLU A 171 6.89 -12.49 -2.91
C GLU A 171 5.84 -13.56 -3.30
N PRO A 172 6.23 -14.85 -3.42
CA PRO A 172 5.36 -15.91 -3.96
C PRO A 172 4.15 -16.23 -3.08
N CYS A 173 4.19 -15.82 -1.81
CA CYS A 173 3.09 -16.00 -0.86
C CYS A 173 2.10 -14.82 -0.86
N ASP A 174 2.37 -13.75 -1.59
CA ASP A 174 1.47 -12.61 -1.66
C ASP A 174 0.26 -12.88 -2.55
N CYS A 175 -0.89 -12.34 -2.13
CA CYS A 175 -2.07 -12.30 -2.97
C CYS A 175 -1.89 -11.15 -3.96
N GLN A 176 -1.96 -11.47 -5.26
CA GLN A 176 -1.86 -10.47 -6.32
C GLN A 176 -3.27 -9.95 -6.60
N LEU A 177 -3.49 -8.67 -6.28
CA LEU A 177 -4.80 -8.04 -6.34
C LEU A 177 -4.82 -6.91 -7.37
N GLU A 178 -6.02 -6.61 -7.86
CA GLU A 178 -6.30 -5.44 -8.67
C GLU A 178 -7.48 -4.63 -8.12
N LEU A 179 -7.42 -3.32 -8.35
CA LEU A 179 -8.50 -2.38 -8.06
C LEU A 179 -8.77 -1.52 -9.29
N VAL A 180 -9.99 -1.58 -9.82
CA VAL A 180 -10.42 -0.76 -10.97
C VAL A 180 -10.46 0.72 -10.57
N LEU A 181 -9.81 1.55 -11.38
CA LEU A 181 -9.83 2.99 -11.22
C LEU A 181 -11.05 3.54 -11.96
N CYS A 182 -12.03 4.03 -11.22
CA CYS A 182 -13.12 4.80 -11.82
C CYS A 182 -12.61 6.20 -12.13
N GLY A 183 -12.63 6.57 -13.41
CA GLY A 183 -12.33 7.93 -13.84
C GLY A 183 -13.30 8.90 -13.20
N ASP A 184 -12.74 9.98 -12.67
CA ASP A 184 -13.39 11.08 -11.93
C ASP A 184 -13.48 10.88 -10.41
N GLN A 185 -12.40 11.27 -9.72
CA GLN A 185 -12.46 11.72 -8.32
C GLN A 185 -11.93 13.15 -8.25
N SER A 186 -12.63 14.05 -8.93
CA SER A 186 -12.52 15.49 -8.77
C SER A 186 -13.31 15.95 -7.54
N ASP A 187 -13.12 15.32 -6.37
CA ASP A 187 -13.64 15.80 -5.08
C ASP A 187 -12.82 15.18 -3.93
N VAL A 188 -11.59 15.69 -3.77
CA VAL A 188 -10.88 15.73 -2.47
C VAL A 188 -10.45 17.16 -2.23
#